data_AF-A0A0G1IRL0-F1
#
_entry.id   AF-A0A0G1IRL0-F1
#
_cell.length_a   1.000
_cell.length_b   1.000
_cell.length_c   1.000
_cell.angle_alpha   90.00
_cell.angle_beta   90.00
_cell.angle_gamma   90.00
#
_symmetry.space_group_name_H-M   'P 1'
#
loop_
_entity.id
_entity.type
_entity.pdbx_description
1 polymer ?
#
loop_
_entity_poly.entity_id
_entity_poly.type
_entity_poly.pdbx_seq_one_letter_code
_entity_poly.pdbx_strand_id
1 'polypeptide(L)'
;MQLCQDLRGSLVNVSYLDQLVEIDYFLPLIEVITSLHDNLKSVSSGFASLDYELAGWQEADLVKLDVLLNHEIFPPMSVITVKEKSYAKGKRLAEKLKEAIPRQQFEIPIQVSIGGQVISRETIKAFRKDVDAKLHGGDFTRNLK
;
A
#
# COMPACT_ATOMS: atom_id res chain seq x y z
N MET A 1 -2.68 -20.25 -12.97
CA MET A 1 -2.82 -19.34 -14.14
C MET A 1 -3.38 -17.98 -13.74
N GLN A 2 -4.54 -17.89 -13.09
CA GLN A 2 -5.17 -16.61 -12.71
C GLN A 2 -4.24 -15.69 -11.87
N LEU A 3 -3.48 -16.25 -10.92
CA LEU A 3 -2.49 -15.50 -10.14
C LEU A 3 -1.49 -14.71 -11.01
N CYS A 4 -0.93 -15.33 -12.06
CA CYS A 4 0.04 -14.67 -12.93
C CYS A 4 -0.63 -13.57 -13.78
N GLN A 5 -1.89 -13.77 -14.16
CA GLN A 5 -2.67 -12.77 -14.92
C GLN A 5 -2.98 -11.54 -14.07
N ASP A 6 -3.32 -11.70 -12.80
CA ASP A 6 -3.58 -10.59 -11.86
C ASP A 6 -2.33 -9.73 -11.61
N LEU A 7 -1.14 -10.33 -11.78
CA LEU A 7 0.14 -9.65 -11.70
C LEU A 7 0.59 -9.01 -13.02
N ARG A 8 -0.31 -8.97 -14.03
CA ARG A 8 -0.07 -8.47 -15.39
C ARG A 8 0.97 -9.30 -16.14
N GLY A 9 1.04 -10.59 -15.83
CA GLY A 9 1.92 -11.51 -16.54
C GLY A 9 1.37 -11.85 -17.93
N SER A 10 2.25 -11.94 -18.92
CA SER A 10 1.92 -12.49 -20.23
C SER A 10 2.38 -13.94 -20.31
N LEU A 11 1.47 -14.81 -20.72
CA LEU A 11 1.75 -16.23 -20.89
C LEU A 11 2.63 -16.40 -22.14
N VAL A 12 3.76 -17.07 -21.99
CA VAL A 12 4.69 -17.38 -23.09
C VAL A 12 4.41 -18.78 -23.61
N ASN A 13 4.43 -19.76 -22.71
CA ASN A 13 4.30 -21.16 -23.08
C ASN A 13 3.71 -21.98 -21.93
N VAL A 14 3.07 -23.09 -22.29
CA VAL A 14 2.62 -24.11 -21.35
C VAL A 14 3.06 -25.46 -21.91
N SER A 15 3.91 -26.15 -21.17
CA SER A 15 4.37 -27.49 -21.50
C SER A 15 3.81 -28.50 -20.50
N TYR A 16 3.27 -29.60 -21.02
CA TYR A 16 2.72 -30.69 -20.21
C TYR A 16 3.74 -31.82 -20.18
N LEU A 17 4.27 -32.13 -18.99
CA LEU A 17 5.19 -33.24 -18.75
C LEU A 17 4.52 -34.28 -17.86
N ASP A 18 3.78 -35.21 -18.45
CA ASP A 18 3.04 -36.28 -17.75
C ASP A 18 2.20 -35.77 -16.57
N GLN A 19 2.74 -35.80 -15.35
CA GLN A 19 2.09 -35.38 -14.11
C GLN A 19 2.42 -33.93 -13.70
N LEU A 20 3.41 -33.31 -14.36
CA LEU A 20 3.89 -31.96 -14.11
C LEU A 20 3.46 -31.03 -15.25
N VAL A 21 3.27 -29.76 -14.92
CA VAL A 21 3.00 -28.71 -15.91
C VAL A 21 4.03 -27.62 -15.70
N GLU A 22 4.79 -27.34 -16.75
CA GLU A 22 5.73 -26.23 -16.81
C GLU A 22 5.05 -25.06 -17.51
N ILE A 23 5.23 -23.87 -16.95
CA ILE A 23 4.47 -22.69 -17.34
C ILE A 23 5.41 -21.48 -17.37
N ASP A 24 5.60 -20.94 -18.56
CA ASP A 24 6.48 -19.79 -18.78
C ASP A 24 5.66 -18.50 -18.85
N TYR A 25 6.04 -17.52 -18.04
CA TYR A 25 5.40 -16.21 -17.99
C TYR A 25 6.44 -15.09 -17.99
N PHE A 26 6.16 -14.01 -18.74
CA PHE A 26 6.81 -12.73 -18.46
C PHE A 26 6.06 -12.01 -17.36
N LEU A 27 6.76 -11.70 -16.28
CA LEU A 27 6.20 -11.02 -15.10
C LEU A 27 7.08 -9.82 -14.71
N PRO A 28 6.48 -8.71 -14.24
CA PRO A 28 7.24 -7.62 -13.65
C PRO A 28 7.96 -8.08 -12.37
N LEU A 29 9.28 -7.87 -12.32
CA LEU A 29 10.12 -8.31 -11.19
C LEU A 29 9.61 -7.82 -9.82
N ILE A 30 9.06 -6.60 -9.76
CA ILE A 30 8.51 -6.04 -8.53
C ILE A 30 7.35 -6.86 -7.95
N GLU A 31 6.53 -7.46 -8.81
CA GLU A 31 5.39 -8.30 -8.40
C GLU A 31 5.87 -9.68 -7.93
N VAL A 32 6.93 -10.20 -8.57
CA VAL A 32 7.60 -11.45 -8.18
C VAL A 32 8.13 -11.36 -6.75
N ILE A 33 8.88 -10.29 -6.45
CA ILE A 33 9.51 -10.10 -5.14
C ILE A 33 8.49 -9.82 -4.03
N THR A 34 7.40 -9.11 -4.34
CA THR A 34 6.49 -8.62 -3.27
C THR A 34 5.43 -9.61 -2.84
N SER A 35 4.91 -10.45 -3.74
CA SER A 35 3.74 -11.27 -3.41
C SER A 35 3.66 -12.62 -4.12
N LEU A 36 4.39 -12.83 -5.21
CA LEU A 36 4.21 -14.04 -6.02
C LEU A 36 4.61 -15.30 -5.25
N HIS A 37 5.73 -15.30 -4.53
CA HIS A 37 6.24 -16.48 -3.84
C HIS A 37 5.24 -17.05 -2.82
N ASP A 38 4.73 -16.21 -1.92
CA ASP A 38 3.81 -16.64 -0.87
C ASP A 38 2.45 -17.07 -1.44
N ASN A 39 1.95 -16.31 -2.42
CA ASN A 39 0.68 -16.64 -3.09
C ASN A 39 0.79 -17.93 -3.90
N LEU A 40 1.91 -18.17 -4.58
CA LEU A 40 2.15 -19.37 -5.37
C LEU A 40 2.10 -20.60 -4.48
N LYS A 41 2.84 -20.59 -3.37
CA LYS A 41 2.84 -21.69 -2.40
C LYS A 41 1.45 -21.93 -1.80
N SER A 42 0.69 -20.88 -1.52
CA SER A 42 -0.68 -21.00 -1.01
C SER A 42 -1.63 -21.66 -2.03
N VAL A 43 -1.67 -21.15 -3.27
CA VAL A 43 -2.56 -21.64 -4.34
C VAL A 43 -2.20 -23.07 -4.74
N SER A 44 -0.92 -23.42 -4.74
CA SER A 44 -0.46 -24.75 -5.13
C SER A 44 -0.37 -25.74 -3.97
N SER A 45 -0.80 -25.39 -2.75
CA SER A 45 -0.58 -26.19 -1.54
C SER A 45 0.90 -26.64 -1.35
N GLY A 46 1.84 -25.79 -1.78
CA GLY A 46 3.29 -26.04 -1.68
C GLY A 46 3.95 -26.77 -2.86
N PHE A 47 3.17 -27.36 -3.77
CA PHE A 47 3.68 -28.18 -4.88
C PHE A 47 4.37 -27.41 -6.00
N ALA A 48 4.07 -26.13 -6.21
CA ALA A 48 4.71 -25.34 -7.25
C ALA A 48 6.08 -24.83 -6.81
N SER A 49 7.03 -24.88 -7.74
CA SER A 49 8.33 -24.19 -7.67
C SER A 49 8.34 -23.02 -8.64
N LEU A 50 9.22 -22.05 -8.37
CA LEU A 50 9.42 -20.89 -9.23
C LEU A 50 10.92 -20.72 -9.45
N ASP A 51 11.29 -20.57 -10.72
CA ASP A 51 12.59 -20.07 -11.14
C ASP A 51 12.35 -18.84 -12.03
N TYR A 52 13.28 -17.87 -12.03
CA TYR A 52 13.15 -16.68 -12.86
C TYR A 52 14.50 -16.18 -13.35
N GLU A 53 14.50 -15.72 -14.60
CA GLU A 53 15.60 -15.00 -15.21
C GLU A 53 15.17 -13.59 -15.62
N LEU A 54 16.14 -12.68 -15.74
CA LEU A 54 15.87 -11.31 -16.15
C LEU A 54 15.65 -11.25 -17.67
N ALA A 55 14.40 -11.06 -18.08
CA ALA A 55 13.99 -10.95 -19.48
C ALA A 55 14.24 -9.56 -20.12
N GLY A 56 14.99 -8.68 -19.44
CA GLY A 56 15.28 -7.32 -19.89
C GLY A 56 14.33 -6.26 -19.33
N TRP A 57 14.47 -5.03 -19.83
CA TRP A 57 13.68 -3.86 -19.41
C TRP A 57 12.51 -3.63 -20.34
N GLN A 58 11.37 -3.26 -19.78
CA GLN A 58 10.16 -2.91 -20.53
C GLN A 58 9.61 -1.57 -20.04
N GLU A 59 9.01 -0.82 -20.94
CA GLU A 59 8.28 0.39 -20.59
C GLU A 59 7.04 0.06 -19.76
N ALA A 60 6.81 0.84 -18.70
CA ALA A 60 5.66 0.68 -17.82
C ALA A 60 5.16 2.04 -17.33
N ASP A 61 3.83 2.18 -17.22
CA ASP A 61 3.21 3.38 -16.64
C ASP A 61 3.33 3.34 -15.11
N LEU A 62 4.41 3.97 -14.62
CA LEU A 62 4.78 4.03 -13.21
C LEU A 62 4.55 5.43 -12.65
N VAL A 63 4.03 5.48 -11.43
CA VAL A 63 3.85 6.70 -10.65
C VAL A 63 4.55 6.60 -9.31
N LYS A 64 5.14 7.71 -8.88
CA LYS A 64 5.70 7.83 -7.54
C LYS A 64 4.60 8.25 -6.57
N LEU A 65 4.40 7.45 -5.52
CA LEU A 65 3.58 7.80 -4.37
C LEU A 65 4.46 8.46 -3.33
N ASP A 66 4.22 9.74 -3.08
CA ASP A 66 4.86 10.49 -2.01
C ASP A 66 3.95 10.49 -0.78
N VAL A 67 4.49 10.07 0.36
CA VAL A 67 3.79 10.15 1.66
C VAL A 67 4.15 11.46 2.32
N LEU A 68 3.14 12.19 2.80
CA LEU A 68 3.33 13.39 3.60
C LEU A 68 2.79 13.16 5.01
N LEU A 69 3.59 13.54 6.00
CA LEU A 69 3.21 13.59 7.41
C LEU A 69 3.27 15.06 7.85
N ASN A 70 2.18 15.61 8.39
CA ASN A 70 2.13 17.04 8.72
C ASN A 70 2.52 17.97 7.56
N HIS A 71 2.13 17.61 6.33
CA HIS A 71 2.48 18.34 5.09
C HIS A 71 3.96 18.31 4.69
N GLU A 72 4.80 17.60 5.43
CA GLU A 72 6.19 17.35 5.05
C GLU A 72 6.30 16.00 4.35
N ILE A 73 7.02 15.98 3.22
CA ILE A 73 7.30 14.73 2.52
C ILE A 73 8.14 13.86 3.44
N PHE A 74 7.76 12.58 3.55
CA PHE A 74 8.50 11.55 4.25
C PHE A 74 9.07 10.56 3.22
N PRO A 75 10.26 10.84 2.64
CA PRO A 75 10.85 10.03 1.58
C PRO A 75 10.98 8.54 1.89
N PRO A 76 11.30 8.10 3.13
CA PRO A 76 11.47 6.68 3.43
C PRO A 76 10.24 5.81 3.17
N MET A 77 9.04 6.40 3.17
CA MET A 77 7.78 5.68 2.89
C MET A 77 7.25 5.94 1.48
N SER A 78 7.97 6.70 0.66
CA SER A 78 7.56 6.97 -0.71
C SER A 78 7.89 5.76 -1.60
N VAL A 79 6.94 5.34 -2.43
CA VAL A 79 7.01 4.07 -3.18
C VAL A 79 6.63 4.30 -4.63
N ILE A 80 7.36 3.66 -5.56
CA ILE A 80 6.99 3.63 -6.97
C ILE A 80 6.01 2.48 -7.19
N THR A 81 4.90 2.75 -7.86
CA THR A 81 3.91 1.73 -8.20
C THR A 81 3.32 1.96 -9.58
N VAL A 82 2.51 1.02 -10.04
CA VAL A 82 1.81 1.11 -11.31
C VAL A 82 0.64 2.07 -11.15
N LYS A 83 0.42 2.93 -12.14
CA LYS A 83 -0.64 3.95 -12.11
C LYS A 83 -2.02 3.39 -11.74
N GLU A 84 -2.40 2.25 -12.30
CA GLU A 84 -3.69 1.59 -12.03
C GLU A 84 -3.86 1.17 -10.56
N LYS A 85 -2.78 0.72 -9.92
CA LYS A 85 -2.79 0.25 -8.52
C LYS A 85 -2.52 1.38 -7.51
N SER A 86 -2.22 2.59 -7.99
CA SER A 86 -1.73 3.71 -7.18
C SER A 86 -2.72 4.14 -6.09
N TYR A 87 -4.01 4.24 -6.42
CA TYR A 87 -5.06 4.62 -5.46
C TYR A 87 -5.21 3.58 -4.34
N ALA A 88 -5.36 2.31 -4.70
CA ALA A 88 -5.52 1.23 -3.73
C ALA A 88 -4.29 1.09 -2.81
N LYS A 89 -3.09 1.21 -3.39
CA LYS A 89 -1.83 1.16 -2.62
C LYS A 89 -1.71 2.37 -1.70
N GLY A 90 -2.02 3.58 -2.18
CA GLY A 90 -1.97 4.81 -1.39
C GLY A 90 -2.95 4.82 -0.23
N LYS A 91 -4.18 4.33 -0.44
CA LYS A 91 -5.18 4.17 0.63
C LYS A 91 -4.68 3.21 1.71
N ARG A 92 -4.23 2.00 1.32
CA ARG A 92 -3.71 0.99 2.25
C ARG A 92 -2.50 1.50 3.02
N LEU A 93 -1.65 2.32 2.39
CA LEU A 93 -0.48 2.91 3.03
C LEU A 93 -0.89 3.93 4.11
N ALA A 94 -1.85 4.81 3.79
CA ALA A 94 -2.37 5.79 4.73
C ALA A 94 -3.05 5.12 5.95
N GLU A 95 -3.86 4.08 5.73
CA GLU A 95 -4.51 3.30 6.77
C GLU A 95 -3.49 2.61 7.69
N LYS A 96 -2.50 1.91 7.11
CA LYS A 96 -1.45 1.27 7.89
C LYS A 96 -0.64 2.25 8.73
N LEU A 97 -0.34 3.43 8.18
CA LEU A 97 0.39 4.47 8.93
C LEU A 97 -0.45 5.03 10.08
N LYS A 98 -1.76 5.20 9.89
CA LYS A 98 -2.68 5.62 10.95
C LYS A 98 -2.75 4.61 12.09
N GLU A 99 -2.69 3.32 11.79
CA GLU A 99 -2.67 2.25 12.80
C GLU A 99 -1.32 2.14 13.51
N ALA A 100 -0.22 2.36 12.79
CA ALA A 100 1.14 2.22 13.33
C ALA A 100 1.60 3.43 14.17
N ILE A 101 1.17 4.64 13.80
CA ILE A 101 1.59 5.87 14.48
C ILE A 101 0.69 6.12 15.69
N PRO A 102 1.25 6.22 16.91
CA PRO A 102 0.46 6.50 18.10
C PRO A 102 -0.15 7.90 18.04
N ARG A 103 -1.32 8.06 18.68
CA ARG A 103 -1.96 9.37 18.84
C ARG A 103 -1.03 10.32 19.61
N GLN A 104 -1.10 11.60 19.28
CA GLN A 104 -0.36 12.66 19.95
C GLN A 104 -1.33 13.72 20.50
N GLN A 105 -0.80 14.75 21.18
CA GLN A 105 -1.61 15.86 21.71
C GLN A 105 -2.13 16.81 20.60
N PHE A 106 -1.65 16.64 19.37
CA PHE A 106 -2.11 17.36 18.19
C PHE A 106 -2.59 16.39 17.11
N GLU A 107 -3.33 16.92 16.14
CA GLU A 107 -3.81 16.13 15.01
C GLU A 107 -2.68 15.93 14.00
N ILE A 108 -2.52 14.69 13.53
CA ILE A 108 -1.50 14.35 12.52
C ILE A 108 -2.22 13.98 11.23
N PRO A 109 -2.28 14.88 10.23
CA PRO A 109 -2.69 14.53 8.88
C PRO A 109 -1.61 13.68 8.20
N ILE A 110 -2.02 12.51 7.72
CA ILE A 110 -1.27 11.62 6.84
C ILE A 110 -1.87 11.77 5.45
N GLN A 111 -1.04 12.12 4.48
CA GLN A 111 -1.48 12.29 3.10
C GLN A 111 -0.61 11.41 2.20
N VAL A 112 -1.21 10.90 1.13
CA VAL A 112 -0.47 10.26 0.04
C VAL A 112 -0.79 11.03 -1.23
N SER A 113 0.24 11.39 -1.98
CA SER A 113 0.13 12.20 -3.17
C SER A 113 0.85 11.58 -4.37
N ILE A 114 0.40 11.95 -5.56
CA ILE A 114 1.07 11.66 -6.83
C ILE A 114 1.30 13.00 -7.52
N GLY A 115 2.57 13.37 -7.74
CA GLY A 115 2.91 14.62 -8.44
C GLY A 115 2.31 15.87 -7.79
N GLY A 116 2.14 15.88 -6.46
CA GLY A 116 1.53 16.98 -5.71
C GLY A 116 0.01 16.90 -5.54
N GLN A 117 -0.69 16.05 -6.29
CA GLN A 117 -2.11 15.81 -6.08
C GLN A 117 -2.33 14.80 -4.95
N VAL A 118 -3.02 15.19 -3.88
CA VAL A 118 -3.37 14.28 -2.78
C VAL A 118 -4.45 13.30 -3.25
N ILE A 119 -4.13 12.01 -3.24
CA ILE A 119 -5.04 10.91 -3.65
C ILE A 119 -5.77 10.28 -2.47
N SER A 120 -5.14 10.29 -1.29
CA SER A 120 -5.66 9.69 -0.07
C SER A 120 -5.22 10.52 1.13
N ARG A 121 -6.10 10.65 2.12
CA ARG A 121 -5.85 11.40 3.35
C ARG A 121 -6.48 10.68 4.53
N GLU A 122 -5.69 10.47 5.57
CA GLU A 122 -6.12 10.00 6.87
C GLU A 122 -5.68 10.98 7.95
N THR A 123 -6.44 11.09 9.04
CA THR A 123 -6.08 11.97 10.16
C THR A 123 -6.08 11.19 11.46
N ILE A 124 -4.96 11.24 12.18
CA ILE A 124 -4.87 10.73 13.55
C ILE A 124 -5.41 11.81 14.47
N LYS A 125 -6.48 11.48 15.22
CA LYS A 125 -7.09 12.42 16.17
C LYS A 125 -6.17 12.69 17.35
N ALA A 126 -6.07 13.95 17.73
CA ALA A 126 -5.42 14.38 18.95
C ALA A 126 -6.03 13.72 20.19
N PHE A 127 -5.27 13.57 21.26
CA PHE A 127 -5.83 13.36 22.58
C PHE A 127 -6.70 14.56 22.96
N ARG A 128 -7.84 14.28 23.60
CA ARG A 128 -8.73 15.32 24.15
C ARG A 128 -8.93 15.02 25.62
N LYS A 129 -8.73 16.04 26.43
CA LYS A 129 -9.12 16.03 27.84
C LYS A 129 -10.49 16.69 27.93
N ASP A 130 -11.37 16.09 28.71
CA ASP A 130 -12.64 16.72 29.06
C ASP A 130 -12.38 17.82 30.09
N VAL A 131 -12.29 19.05 29.60
CA VAL A 131 -12.00 20.24 30.42
C VAL A 131 -13.26 20.77 31.12
N ASP A 132 -14.45 20.45 30.60
CA ASP A 132 -15.73 20.95 31.09
C ASP A 132 -16.35 20.06 32.16
N ALA A 133 -15.83 18.84 32.36
CA ALA A 133 -16.38 17.84 33.27
C ALA A 133 -16.63 18.33 34.72
N LYS A 134 -15.90 19.35 35.19
CA LYS A 134 -16.06 19.94 36.55
C LYS A 134 -16.70 21.33 36.55
N LEU A 135 -17.05 21.87 35.38
CA LEU A 135 -17.71 23.15 35.23
C LEU A 135 -19.23 22.95 35.29
N HIS A 136 -19.79 22.93 36.51
CA HIS A 136 -21.23 22.78 36.74
C HIS A 136 -22.00 24.12 36.78
N GLY A 137 -21.35 25.24 36.45
CA GLY A 137 -21.96 26.57 36.49
C GLY A 137 -22.66 26.92 35.18
N GLY A 138 -23.80 27.62 35.25
CA GLY A 138 -24.58 28.05 34.08
C GLY A 138 -23.98 29.22 33.29
N ASP A 139 -22.77 29.66 33.62
CA ASP A 139 -22.09 30.77 32.93
C ASP A 139 -21.22 30.23 31.78
N PHE A 140 -21.73 30.40 30.56
CA PHE A 140 -21.09 29.99 29.32
C PHE A 140 -19.69 30.60 29.13
N THR A 141 -19.40 31.76 29.71
CA THR A 141 -18.09 32.41 29.56
C THR A 141 -16.96 31.63 30.22
N ARG A 142 -17.24 30.72 31.16
CA ARG A 142 -16.22 29.86 31.81
C ARG A 142 -15.81 28.66 30.95
N ASN A 143 -16.69 28.20 30.05
CA ASN A 143 -16.40 27.07 29.15
C ASN A 143 -15.63 27.51 27.89
N LEU A 144 -15.59 28.82 27.60
CA LEU A 144 -14.80 29.37 26.48
C LEU A 144 -13.32 29.57 26.79
N LYS A 145 -12.95 29.61 28.07
CA LYS A 145 -11.60 29.90 28.56
C LYS A 145 -10.89 28.61 28.96
#